data_AF-A0AAJ3UCS7-F1
#
_entry.id   AF-A0AAJ3UCS7-F1
#
_cell.length_a   1.000
_cell.length_b   1.000
_cell.length_c   1.000
_cell.angle_alpha   90.00
_cell.angle_beta   90.00
_cell.angle_gamma   90.00
#
_symmetry.space_group_name_H-M   'P 1'
#
loop_
_entity.id
_entity.type
_entity.pdbx_description
1 polymer ?
#
loop_
_entity_poly.entity_id
_entity_poly.type
_entity_poly.pdbx_seq_one_letter_code
_entity_poly.pdbx_strand_id
1 'polypeptide(L)'
;MGTLGNPHGTFRLDDPDHWIGSYLRRQDLPEILGVGDDALADLPFVKTEEGEVVDENKVHRALGEGRIPGALPPGSRKISLNELVLTAVLRRTFPDCEIQRQVKVKNPRTGRANTVDLRLDVPGQEPILIEYDGPSHFIRQYRAEIPHPLARKTELEPSAGMEIVIWPYWMHICSASAQALFDPTVHGVPALWSSNKFFGDFATPDAACVIEEITGRFNAVGEEGYGTVYEAGVDGMHKPAHPIIESILDGRAAKETLVPNGAENPNRWLPISVRDS
;
A
#
# COMPACT_ATOMS: atom_id res chain seq x y z
N MET A 1 2.83 -6.03 4.75
CA MET A 1 2.13 -7.08 5.54
C MET A 1 0.93 -6.42 6.17
N GLY A 2 -0.23 -7.05 6.06
CA GLY A 2 -1.39 -6.65 6.84
C GLY A 2 -1.14 -6.90 8.33
N THR A 3 -1.32 -5.89 9.16
CA THR A 3 -1.19 -6.01 10.62
C THR A 3 -2.55 -5.95 11.32
N LEU A 4 -3.64 -5.82 10.55
CA LEU A 4 -4.98 -5.94 11.10
C LEU A 4 -5.21 -7.40 11.54
N GLY A 5 -5.65 -7.58 12.78
CA GLY A 5 -5.80 -8.91 13.40
C GLY A 5 -6.91 -9.76 12.77
N ASN A 6 -7.95 -9.11 12.24
CA ASN A 6 -9.06 -9.75 11.53
C ASN A 6 -9.18 -9.15 10.12
N PRO A 7 -9.37 -9.96 9.08
CA PRO A 7 -9.64 -9.49 7.72
C PRO A 7 -11.04 -8.86 7.60
N HIS A 8 -11.15 -7.75 6.86
CA HIS A 8 -12.40 -7.04 6.59
C HIS A 8 -12.41 -6.46 5.17
N GLY A 9 -13.59 -6.48 4.54
CA GLY A 9 -13.77 -6.08 3.14
C GLY A 9 -13.08 -7.02 2.16
N THR A 10 -13.42 -6.90 0.89
CA THR A 10 -12.84 -7.73 -0.17
C THR A 10 -12.21 -6.83 -1.22
N PHE A 11 -10.95 -7.11 -1.54
CA PHE A 11 -10.29 -6.55 -2.71
C PHE A 11 -10.71 -7.32 -3.97
N ARG A 12 -10.97 -6.58 -5.04
CA ARG A 12 -11.34 -7.15 -6.33
C ARG A 12 -10.45 -6.62 -7.44
N LEU A 13 -9.75 -7.51 -8.14
CA LEU A 13 -8.86 -7.10 -9.22
C LEU A 13 -9.61 -6.60 -10.48
N ASP A 14 -10.87 -7.00 -10.68
CA ASP A 14 -11.73 -6.53 -11.78
C ASP A 14 -12.33 -5.15 -11.55
N ASP A 15 -12.29 -4.65 -10.32
CA ASP A 15 -12.81 -3.34 -9.94
C ASP A 15 -12.04 -2.78 -8.72
N PRO A 16 -10.71 -2.56 -8.87
CA PRO A 16 -9.86 -2.27 -7.73
C PRO A 16 -10.09 -0.86 -7.17
N ASP A 17 -10.68 0.05 -7.94
CA ASP A 17 -10.97 1.42 -7.50
C ASP A 17 -12.09 1.47 -6.47
N HIS A 18 -13.07 0.56 -6.56
CA HIS A 18 -14.22 0.55 -5.66
C HIS A 18 -14.12 -0.49 -4.55
N TRP A 19 -13.31 -1.54 -4.69
CA TRP A 19 -13.33 -2.67 -3.75
C TRP A 19 -12.05 -2.78 -2.93
N ILE A 20 -12.20 -2.51 -1.64
CA ILE A 20 -11.09 -2.30 -0.71
C ILE A 20 -11.24 -3.26 0.47
N GLY A 21 -10.26 -4.15 0.68
CA GLY A 21 -10.25 -5.01 1.86
C GLY A 21 -9.27 -6.18 1.85
N SER A 22 -9.22 -6.89 2.98
CA SER A 22 -8.19 -7.91 3.31
C SER A 22 -8.46 -9.28 2.76
N TYR A 23 -9.68 -9.49 2.31
CA TYR A 23 -10.02 -10.70 1.61
C TYR A 23 -9.62 -10.57 0.14
N LEU A 24 -8.85 -11.54 -0.34
CA LEU A 24 -8.53 -11.70 -1.75
C LEU A 24 -9.46 -12.77 -2.32
N ARG A 25 -10.12 -12.48 -3.44
CA ARG A 25 -10.96 -13.47 -4.12
C ARG A 25 -10.13 -14.55 -4.77
N ARG A 26 -10.62 -15.79 -4.70
CA ARG A 26 -10.01 -16.96 -5.34
C ARG A 26 -9.70 -16.71 -6.80
N GLN A 27 -10.64 -16.11 -7.53
CA GLN A 27 -10.52 -15.88 -8.98
C GLN A 27 -9.45 -14.84 -9.37
N ASP A 28 -9.02 -13.97 -8.46
CA ASP A 28 -8.03 -12.93 -8.74
C ASP A 28 -6.59 -13.42 -8.46
N LEU A 29 -6.44 -14.41 -7.57
CA LEU A 29 -5.14 -14.92 -7.12
C LEU A 29 -4.26 -15.53 -8.22
N PRO A 30 -4.78 -16.28 -9.22
CA PRO A 30 -3.96 -16.79 -10.32
C PRO A 30 -3.18 -15.68 -11.03
N GLU A 31 -3.84 -14.55 -11.31
CA GLU A 31 -3.23 -13.41 -11.97
C GLU A 31 -2.27 -12.67 -11.04
N ILE A 32 -2.66 -12.41 -9.78
CA ILE A 32 -1.83 -11.73 -8.79
C ILE A 32 -0.53 -12.50 -8.56
N LEU A 33 -0.63 -13.83 -8.39
CA LEU A 33 0.50 -14.68 -8.02
C LEU A 33 1.27 -15.25 -9.23
N GLY A 34 0.68 -15.17 -10.44
CA GLY A 34 1.25 -15.74 -11.66
C GLY A 34 1.26 -17.27 -11.65
N VAL A 35 0.21 -17.90 -11.13
CA VAL A 35 0.08 -19.36 -10.97
C VAL A 35 -1.25 -19.87 -11.53
N GLY A 36 -1.38 -21.19 -11.71
CA GLY A 36 -2.66 -21.82 -12.01
C GLY A 36 -3.56 -21.97 -10.79
N ASP A 37 -4.86 -22.20 -11.01
CA ASP A 37 -5.87 -22.41 -9.95
C ASP A 37 -5.55 -23.60 -9.03
N ASP A 38 -4.89 -24.62 -9.56
CA ASP A 38 -4.47 -25.82 -8.86
C ASP A 38 -3.43 -25.54 -7.78
N ALA A 39 -2.56 -24.55 -7.99
CA ALA A 39 -1.57 -24.11 -7.00
C ALA A 39 -2.20 -23.49 -5.73
N LEU A 40 -3.49 -23.16 -5.77
CA LEU A 40 -4.23 -22.53 -4.67
C LEU A 40 -4.97 -23.55 -3.80
N ALA A 41 -4.90 -24.86 -4.09
CA ALA A 41 -5.71 -25.89 -3.44
C ALA A 41 -5.62 -25.91 -1.90
N ASP A 42 -4.44 -25.62 -1.35
CA ASP A 42 -4.18 -25.67 0.09
C ASP A 42 -4.46 -24.35 0.84
N LEU A 43 -4.97 -23.32 0.14
CA LEU A 43 -5.35 -22.07 0.77
C LEU A 43 -6.72 -22.21 1.46
N PRO A 44 -6.88 -21.69 2.69
CA PRO A 44 -8.10 -21.84 3.47
C PRO A 44 -9.17 -20.84 3.01
N PHE A 45 -9.76 -21.08 1.84
CA PHE A 45 -10.85 -20.26 1.32
C PHE A 45 -12.11 -20.39 2.18
N VAL A 46 -12.83 -19.29 2.32
CA VAL A 46 -14.15 -19.20 2.94
C VAL A 46 -15.14 -18.65 1.92
N LYS A 47 -16.40 -19.08 2.00
CA LYS A 47 -17.48 -18.56 1.16
C LYS A 47 -18.14 -17.36 1.85
N THR A 48 -18.27 -16.27 1.12
CA THR A 48 -19.03 -15.08 1.50
C THR A 48 -20.07 -14.75 0.41
N GLU A 49 -20.86 -13.70 0.60
CA GLU A 49 -21.78 -13.20 -0.45
C GLU A 49 -21.03 -12.73 -1.71
N GLU A 50 -19.74 -12.39 -1.56
CA GLU A 50 -18.86 -11.87 -2.61
C GLU A 50 -18.06 -12.98 -3.31
N GLY A 51 -18.28 -14.25 -2.93
CA GLY A 51 -17.65 -15.43 -3.53
C GLY A 51 -16.72 -16.19 -2.59
N GLU A 52 -15.78 -16.95 -3.16
CA GLU A 52 -14.73 -17.61 -2.40
C GLU A 52 -13.56 -16.65 -2.19
N VAL A 53 -13.23 -16.40 -0.92
CA VAL A 53 -12.19 -15.46 -0.51
C VAL A 53 -11.22 -16.07 0.48
N VAL A 54 -10.04 -15.48 0.58
CA VAL A 54 -9.02 -15.86 1.58
C VAL A 54 -8.40 -14.62 2.19
N ASP A 55 -8.15 -14.66 3.49
CA ASP A 55 -7.42 -13.62 4.22
C ASP A 55 -6.00 -13.45 3.63
N GLU A 56 -5.64 -12.22 3.26
CA GLU A 56 -4.33 -11.85 2.72
C GLU A 56 -3.16 -12.35 3.60
N ASN A 57 -3.33 -12.40 4.92
CA ASN A 57 -2.29 -12.89 5.83
C ASN A 57 -2.03 -14.38 5.65
N LYS A 58 -3.07 -15.16 5.29
CA LYS A 58 -2.92 -16.59 4.98
C LYS A 58 -2.21 -16.79 3.66
N VAL A 59 -2.51 -15.96 2.66
CA VAL A 59 -1.80 -15.97 1.36
C VAL A 59 -0.34 -15.59 1.56
N HIS A 60 -0.07 -14.49 2.27
CA HIS A 60 1.28 -14.03 2.57
C HIS A 60 2.09 -15.11 3.32
N ARG A 61 1.50 -15.74 4.33
CA ARG A 61 2.12 -16.83 5.07
C ARG A 61 2.41 -18.03 4.17
N ALA A 62 1.45 -18.44 3.32
CA ALA A 62 1.64 -19.55 2.40
C ALA A 62 2.75 -19.27 1.38
N LEU A 63 2.85 -18.05 0.85
CA LEU A 63 3.96 -17.62 -0.01
C LEU A 63 5.31 -17.72 0.71
N GLY A 64 5.39 -17.18 1.93
CA GLY A 64 6.62 -17.20 2.73
C GLY A 64 7.08 -18.60 3.13
N GLU A 65 6.13 -19.53 3.31
CA GLU A 65 6.37 -20.95 3.60
C GLU A 65 6.58 -21.80 2.34
N GLY A 66 6.47 -21.22 1.13
CA GLY A 66 6.62 -21.95 -0.14
C GLY A 66 5.48 -22.95 -0.43
N ARG A 67 4.29 -22.73 0.14
CA ARG A 67 3.10 -23.60 -0.01
C ARG A 67 2.24 -23.31 -1.24
N ILE A 68 2.62 -22.34 -2.07
CA ILE A 68 1.95 -22.04 -3.34
C ILE A 68 2.92 -22.41 -4.48
N PRO A 69 2.78 -23.59 -5.12
CA PRO A 69 3.66 -24.04 -6.18
C PRO A 69 3.71 -23.05 -7.36
N GLY A 70 4.91 -22.79 -7.88
CA GLY A 70 5.10 -21.91 -9.04
C GLY A 70 5.00 -20.40 -8.78
N ALA A 71 4.57 -19.97 -7.58
CA ALA A 71 4.48 -18.56 -7.25
C ALA A 71 5.88 -17.91 -7.22
N LEU A 72 6.01 -16.75 -7.88
CA LEU A 72 7.27 -16.02 -7.92
C LEU A 72 7.42 -15.08 -6.71
N PRO A 73 8.62 -14.99 -6.12
CA PRO A 73 9.70 -15.98 -6.16
C PRO A 73 9.44 -17.08 -5.11
N PRO A 74 9.75 -18.36 -5.40
CA PRO A 74 9.57 -19.42 -4.42
C PRO A 74 10.42 -19.14 -3.17
N GLY A 75 9.75 -18.91 -2.03
CA GLY A 75 10.41 -18.79 -0.72
C GLY A 75 11.32 -17.57 -0.52
N SER A 76 11.23 -16.52 -1.34
CA SER A 76 12.09 -15.34 -1.15
C SER A 76 11.37 -14.23 -0.37
N ARG A 77 11.96 -13.82 0.76
CA ARG A 77 11.57 -12.63 1.56
C ARG A 77 11.67 -11.29 0.79
N LYS A 78 12.08 -11.29 -0.48
CA LYS A 78 12.39 -10.07 -1.23
C LYS A 78 11.18 -9.45 -1.95
N ILE A 79 10.18 -10.25 -2.30
CA ILE A 79 8.98 -9.78 -3.01
C ILE A 79 7.78 -9.95 -2.09
N SER A 80 7.03 -8.88 -1.88
CA SER A 80 5.86 -8.87 -0.99
C SER A 80 4.57 -9.21 -1.74
N LEU A 81 3.54 -9.67 -1.02
CA LEU A 81 2.20 -9.86 -1.59
C LEU A 81 1.67 -8.53 -2.20
N ASN A 82 1.97 -7.40 -1.55
CA ASN A 82 1.53 -6.09 -2.02
C ASN A 82 2.23 -5.70 -3.33
N GLU A 83 3.51 -6.05 -3.52
CA GLU A 83 4.21 -5.88 -4.80
C GLU A 83 3.56 -6.73 -5.92
N LEU A 84 3.10 -7.94 -5.60
CA LEU A 84 2.39 -8.81 -6.55
C LEU A 84 1.03 -8.22 -6.93
N VAL A 85 0.24 -7.76 -5.95
CA VAL A 85 -1.05 -7.08 -6.18
C VAL A 85 -0.83 -5.82 -7.02
N LEU A 86 0.16 -5.00 -6.67
CA LEU A 86 0.52 -3.79 -7.41
C LEU A 86 0.90 -4.10 -8.85
N THR A 87 1.71 -5.14 -9.08
CA THR A 87 2.07 -5.55 -10.44
C THR A 87 0.82 -5.93 -11.26
N ALA A 88 -0.12 -6.68 -10.67
CA ALA A 88 -1.34 -7.09 -11.36
C ALA A 88 -2.23 -5.88 -11.72
N VAL A 89 -2.41 -4.96 -10.77
CA VAL A 89 -3.14 -3.70 -11.01
C VAL A 89 -2.46 -2.88 -12.10
N LEU A 90 -1.15 -2.65 -12.02
CA LEU A 90 -0.41 -1.90 -13.04
C LEU A 90 -0.57 -2.49 -14.45
N ARG A 91 -0.53 -3.82 -14.59
CA ARG A 91 -0.75 -4.49 -15.89
C ARG A 91 -2.16 -4.33 -16.42
N ARG A 92 -3.18 -4.32 -15.54
CA ARG A 92 -4.56 -4.06 -15.97
C ARG A 92 -4.79 -2.61 -16.34
N THR A 93 -4.21 -1.68 -15.58
CA THR A 93 -4.31 -0.24 -15.82
C THR A 93 -3.56 0.18 -17.09
N PHE A 94 -2.39 -0.41 -17.33
CA PHE A 94 -1.53 -0.13 -18.48
C PHE A 94 -1.18 -1.44 -19.21
N PRO A 95 -2.06 -1.95 -20.10
CA PRO A 95 -1.88 -3.26 -20.74
C PRO A 95 -0.57 -3.43 -21.51
N ASP A 96 -0.04 -2.34 -22.07
CA ASP A 96 1.20 -2.33 -22.86
C ASP A 96 2.44 -1.92 -22.06
N CYS A 97 2.37 -1.87 -20.73
CA CYS A 97 3.54 -1.52 -19.91
C CYS A 97 4.56 -2.65 -19.80
N GLU A 98 5.83 -2.28 -19.62
CA GLU A 98 6.87 -3.19 -19.16
C GLU A 98 7.10 -2.99 -17.66
N ILE A 99 7.18 -4.10 -16.92
CA ILE A 99 7.47 -4.09 -15.48
C ILE A 99 8.69 -4.97 -15.20
N GLN A 100 9.72 -4.37 -14.64
CA GLN A 100 10.90 -5.08 -14.13
C GLN A 100 10.88 -5.05 -12.61
N ARG A 101 11.03 -6.20 -11.97
CA ARG A 101 11.07 -6.31 -10.51
C ARG A 101 12.50 -6.29 -9.99
N GLN A 102 12.68 -5.81 -8.76
CA GLN A 102 13.92 -5.88 -8.00
C GLN A 102 15.10 -5.28 -8.79
N VAL A 103 14.89 -4.07 -9.30
CA VAL A 103 15.85 -3.35 -10.15
C VAL A 103 17.04 -2.88 -9.33
N LYS A 104 18.25 -3.19 -9.78
CA LYS A 104 19.48 -2.79 -9.10
C LYS A 104 19.89 -1.38 -9.51
N VAL A 105 19.94 -0.47 -8.54
CA VAL A 105 20.44 0.90 -8.71
C VAL A 105 21.74 1.05 -7.94
N LYS A 106 22.79 1.51 -8.59
CA LYS A 106 24.09 1.74 -7.93
C LYS A 106 24.04 3.02 -7.12
N ASN A 107 24.34 2.92 -5.84
CA ASN A 107 24.54 4.06 -4.97
C ASN A 107 25.89 4.72 -5.30
N PRO A 108 25.93 6.02 -5.63
CA PRO A 108 27.14 6.70 -6.09
C PRO A 108 28.12 6.94 -4.93
N ARG A 109 27.59 7.14 -3.72
CA ARG A 109 28.38 7.44 -2.51
C ARG A 109 29.08 6.21 -1.97
N THR A 110 28.40 5.07 -1.96
CA THR A 110 28.93 3.83 -1.39
C THR A 110 29.45 2.84 -2.43
N GLY A 111 29.12 3.04 -3.71
CA GLY A 111 29.40 2.12 -4.80
C GLY A 111 28.60 0.81 -4.77
N ARG A 112 27.76 0.60 -3.75
CA ARG A 112 26.94 -0.61 -3.57
C ARG A 112 25.67 -0.54 -4.41
N ALA A 113 25.21 -1.69 -4.91
CA ALA A 113 23.90 -1.76 -5.57
C ALA A 113 22.79 -1.90 -4.52
N ASN A 114 21.85 -0.96 -4.53
CA ASN A 114 20.56 -1.06 -3.85
C ASN A 114 19.52 -1.66 -4.80
N THR A 115 18.45 -2.23 -4.26
CA THR A 115 17.38 -2.88 -5.04
C THR A 115 16.07 -2.13 -4.84
N VAL A 116 15.53 -1.53 -5.89
CA VAL A 116 14.20 -0.90 -5.89
C VAL A 116 13.17 -1.91 -6.38
N ASP A 117 11.96 -1.89 -5.81
CA ASP A 117 11.01 -2.99 -5.98
C ASP A 117 10.53 -3.14 -7.43
N LEU A 118 10.16 -2.04 -8.09
CA LEU A 118 9.68 -2.07 -9.47
C LEU A 118 10.32 -0.96 -10.31
N ARG A 119 10.50 -1.25 -11.60
CA ARG A 119 10.57 -0.26 -12.68
C ARG A 119 9.34 -0.44 -13.54
N LEU A 120 8.69 0.67 -13.89
CA LEU A 120 7.51 0.71 -14.73
C LEU A 120 7.82 1.59 -15.95
N ASP A 121 7.70 1.00 -17.13
CA ASP A 121 7.79 1.69 -18.41
C ASP A 121 6.40 1.66 -19.08
N VAL A 122 5.74 2.81 -19.16
CA VAL A 122 4.44 2.97 -19.84
C VAL A 122 4.67 3.68 -21.18
N PRO A 123 4.14 3.17 -22.31
CA PRO A 123 4.32 3.82 -23.61
C PRO A 123 3.88 5.29 -23.61
N GLY A 124 4.78 6.18 -24.05
CA GLY A 124 4.52 7.62 -24.11
C GLY A 124 4.72 8.38 -22.79
N GLN A 125 5.14 7.70 -21.73
CA GLN A 125 5.48 8.30 -20.44
C GLN A 125 6.97 8.13 -20.13
N GLU A 126 7.51 9.00 -19.28
CA GLU A 126 8.86 8.79 -18.74
C GLU A 126 8.86 7.57 -17.79
N PRO A 127 9.89 6.69 -17.86
CA PRO A 127 10.00 5.57 -16.94
C PRO A 127 10.15 6.01 -15.49
N ILE A 128 9.51 5.28 -14.59
CA ILE A 128 9.64 5.51 -13.14
C ILE A 128 10.07 4.24 -12.42
N LEU A 129 10.72 4.44 -11.27
CA LEU A 129 10.95 3.40 -10.28
C LEU A 129 9.90 3.52 -9.17
N ILE A 130 9.45 2.40 -8.62
CA ILE A 130 8.47 2.37 -7.53
C ILE A 130 9.07 1.56 -6.37
N GLU A 131 9.06 2.13 -5.18
CA GLU A 131 9.42 1.45 -3.92
C GLU A 131 8.15 1.31 -3.06
N TYR A 132 7.78 0.07 -2.72
CA TYR A 132 6.62 -0.18 -1.87
C TYR A 132 7.02 -0.12 -0.40
N ASP A 133 6.56 0.91 0.29
CA ASP A 133 6.93 1.13 1.68
C ASP A 133 5.82 0.63 2.63
N GLY A 134 6.11 -0.50 3.27
CA GLY A 134 5.30 -1.03 4.37
C GLY A 134 5.46 -0.23 5.67
N PRO A 135 4.66 -0.51 6.71
CA PRO A 135 4.73 0.23 7.99
C PRO A 135 6.11 0.26 8.65
N SER A 136 6.95 -0.74 8.39
CA SER A 136 8.32 -0.84 8.92
C SER A 136 9.25 0.29 8.47
N HIS A 137 8.91 0.99 7.39
CA HIS A 137 9.69 2.11 6.86
C HIS A 137 9.42 3.42 7.62
N PHE A 138 8.34 3.46 8.42
CA PHE A 138 7.88 4.68 9.10
C PHE A 138 7.87 4.56 10.63
N ILE A 139 7.79 3.33 11.16
CA ILE A 139 7.52 3.08 12.59
C ILE A 139 8.60 2.21 13.20
N ARG A 140 9.14 2.64 14.34
CA ARG A 140 10.26 1.97 15.03
C ARG A 140 9.97 0.49 15.24
N GLN A 141 10.76 -0.35 14.59
CA GLN A 141 10.83 -1.77 14.92
C GLN A 141 11.92 -1.97 15.96
N TYR A 142 11.53 -2.42 17.16
CA TYR A 142 12.45 -2.63 18.28
C TYR A 142 13.22 -1.35 18.67
N ARG A 143 14.56 -1.40 18.75
CA ARG A 143 15.44 -0.28 19.17
C ARG A 143 16.22 0.35 18.01
N ALA A 144 15.93 -0.02 16.76
CA ALA A 144 16.66 0.55 15.63
C ALA A 144 16.19 1.98 15.33
N GLU A 145 17.14 2.88 15.07
CA GLU A 145 16.83 4.14 14.42
C GLU A 145 16.34 3.85 12.99
N ILE A 146 15.25 4.50 12.61
CA ILE A 146 14.74 4.43 11.24
C ILE A 146 15.30 5.64 10.50
N PRO A 147 15.95 5.44 9.34
CA PRO A 147 16.31 6.54 8.46
C PRO A 147 15.09 7.38 8.11
N HIS A 148 15.30 8.65 7.76
CA HIS A 148 14.21 9.47 7.22
C HIS A 148 13.58 8.76 6.00
N PRO A 149 12.23 8.63 5.90
CA PRO A 149 11.58 7.83 4.85
C PRO A 149 11.99 8.23 3.42
N LEU A 150 12.22 9.53 3.19
CA LEU A 150 12.64 10.04 1.88
C LEU A 150 14.14 9.89 1.59
N ALA A 151 14.97 9.51 2.58
CA ALA A 151 16.43 9.52 2.44
C ALA A 151 16.91 8.61 1.29
N ARG A 152 16.25 7.46 1.10
CA ARG A 152 16.62 6.52 0.06
C ARG A 152 16.28 7.03 -1.34
N LYS A 153 15.10 7.65 -1.51
CA LYS A 153 14.71 8.36 -2.74
C LYS A 153 15.76 9.43 -3.08
N THR A 154 16.05 10.32 -2.14
CA THR A 154 17.05 11.39 -2.32
C THR A 154 18.45 10.86 -2.68
N GLU A 155 18.86 9.72 -2.13
CA GLU A 155 20.17 9.13 -2.40
C GLU A 155 20.24 8.45 -3.78
N LEU A 156 19.15 7.83 -4.24
CA LEU A 156 19.17 6.95 -5.41
C LEU A 156 18.74 7.62 -6.72
N GLU A 157 17.81 8.56 -6.70
CA GLU A 157 17.30 9.23 -7.92
C GLU A 157 18.41 9.85 -8.79
N PRO A 158 19.40 10.58 -8.24
CA PRO A 158 20.46 11.17 -9.07
C PRO A 158 21.29 10.14 -9.85
N SER A 159 21.41 8.91 -9.33
CA SER A 159 22.15 7.83 -9.99
C SER A 159 21.29 6.92 -10.85
N ALA A 160 20.00 6.80 -10.52
CA ALA A 160 19.03 6.13 -11.37
C ALA A 160 18.76 6.94 -12.64
N GLY A 161 18.81 8.27 -12.56
CA GLY A 161 18.35 9.15 -13.64
C GLY A 161 16.84 9.03 -13.89
N MET A 162 16.09 8.51 -12.90
CA MET A 162 14.66 8.26 -12.95
C MET A 162 14.06 8.68 -11.61
N GLU A 163 12.80 9.10 -11.64
CA GLU A 163 12.01 9.32 -10.43
C GLU A 163 11.84 7.98 -9.67
N ILE A 164 11.97 8.02 -8.35
CA ILE A 164 11.56 6.95 -7.43
C ILE A 164 10.29 7.39 -6.73
N VAL A 165 9.16 6.81 -7.11
CA VAL A 165 7.88 7.00 -6.44
C VAL A 165 7.80 6.05 -5.25
N ILE A 166 7.53 6.60 -4.07
CA ILE A 166 7.22 5.78 -2.89
C ILE A 166 5.73 5.44 -2.96
N TRP A 167 5.39 4.16 -2.99
CA TRP A 167 4.03 3.67 -2.85
C TRP A 167 3.81 3.24 -1.39
N PRO A 168 3.25 4.09 -0.53
CA PRO A 168 3.14 3.77 0.87
C PRO A 168 1.96 2.84 1.15
N TYR A 169 1.99 2.15 2.29
CA TYR A 169 0.93 1.20 2.68
C TYR A 169 -0.45 1.83 2.96
N TRP A 170 -0.56 3.16 3.03
CA TRP A 170 -1.84 3.87 3.15
C TRP A 170 -2.41 4.36 1.82
N MET A 171 -1.70 4.12 0.70
CA MET A 171 -2.23 4.35 -0.64
C MET A 171 -2.80 3.06 -1.20
N HIS A 172 -4.08 3.08 -1.56
CA HIS A 172 -4.77 1.91 -2.08
C HIS A 172 -4.21 1.51 -3.44
N ILE A 173 -3.98 0.21 -3.62
CA ILE A 173 -3.45 -0.38 -4.85
C ILE A 173 -4.62 -0.53 -5.84
N CYS A 174 -4.83 0.50 -6.65
CA CYS A 174 -5.92 0.59 -7.62
C CYS A 174 -5.53 1.34 -8.88
N SER A 175 -6.42 1.35 -9.87
CA SER A 175 -6.17 1.95 -11.18
C SER A 175 -6.03 3.47 -11.07
N ALA A 176 -6.89 4.12 -10.29
CA ALA A 176 -6.85 5.57 -10.08
C ALA A 176 -5.50 6.01 -9.46
N SER A 177 -5.03 5.32 -8.42
CA SER A 177 -3.70 5.59 -7.83
C SER A 177 -2.56 5.35 -8.83
N ALA A 178 -2.66 4.32 -9.68
CA ALA A 178 -1.66 4.05 -10.71
C ALA A 178 -1.67 5.12 -11.83
N GLN A 179 -2.84 5.59 -12.24
CA GLN A 179 -3.01 6.65 -13.24
C GLN A 179 -2.51 8.00 -12.74
N ALA A 180 -2.75 8.33 -11.47
CA ALA A 180 -2.26 9.56 -10.83
C ALA A 180 -0.72 9.70 -10.87
N LEU A 181 0.01 8.60 -11.12
CA LEU A 181 1.46 8.65 -11.33
C LEU A 181 1.85 9.45 -12.58
N PHE A 182 0.99 9.47 -13.61
CA PHE A 182 1.29 10.07 -14.90
C PHE A 182 0.30 11.16 -15.30
N ASP A 183 -0.88 11.22 -14.68
CA ASP A 183 -1.91 12.21 -14.95
C ASP A 183 -2.21 13.06 -13.70
N PRO A 184 -1.85 14.36 -13.68
CA PRO A 184 -2.09 15.24 -12.54
C PRO A 184 -3.58 15.55 -12.31
N THR A 185 -4.47 15.20 -13.26
CA THR A 185 -5.92 15.39 -13.12
C THR A 185 -6.61 14.20 -12.48
N VAL A 186 -5.91 13.07 -12.35
CA VAL A 186 -6.42 11.88 -11.68
C VAL A 186 -6.03 11.92 -10.20
N HIS A 187 -7.02 11.68 -9.35
CA HIS A 187 -6.86 11.59 -7.90
C HIS A 187 -6.72 10.12 -7.48
N GLY A 188 -5.60 9.79 -6.86
CA GLY A 188 -5.38 8.49 -6.24
C GLY A 188 -6.24 8.31 -4.98
N VAL A 189 -6.32 7.06 -4.52
CA VAL A 189 -7.20 6.68 -3.42
C VAL A 189 -6.38 6.41 -2.16
N PRO A 190 -6.43 7.27 -1.13
CA PRO A 190 -5.76 7.01 0.13
C PRO A 190 -6.70 6.15 1.00
N ALA A 191 -6.28 4.94 1.36
CA ALA A 191 -7.08 4.04 2.18
C ALA A 191 -6.19 3.15 3.04
N LEU A 192 -6.37 3.27 4.36
CA LEU A 192 -5.78 2.36 5.31
C LEU A 192 -6.82 1.36 5.78
N TRP A 193 -6.61 0.08 5.46
CA TRP A 193 -7.48 -0.98 5.94
C TRP A 193 -6.72 -2.24 6.37
N SER A 194 -5.51 -2.49 5.84
CA SER A 194 -4.76 -3.71 6.14
C SER A 194 -3.91 -3.62 7.42
N SER A 195 -3.82 -2.46 8.09
CA SER A 195 -2.77 -2.24 9.09
C SER A 195 -3.24 -1.48 10.33
N ASN A 196 -2.82 -1.94 11.51
CA ASN A 196 -3.03 -1.30 12.81
C ASN A 196 -1.95 -0.28 13.17
N LYS A 197 -1.35 0.31 12.13
CA LYS A 197 -0.23 1.24 12.20
C LYS A 197 -0.67 2.56 11.61
N PHE A 198 -0.69 3.59 12.44
CA PHE A 198 -1.34 4.85 12.17
C PHE A 198 -0.32 5.98 11.99
N PHE A 199 -0.76 7.11 11.48
CA PHE A 199 0.13 8.25 11.26
C PHE A 199 0.76 8.78 12.55
N GLY A 200 0.06 8.71 13.68
CA GLY A 200 0.62 9.07 14.99
C GLY A 200 1.72 8.13 15.49
N ASP A 201 1.88 6.94 14.90
CA ASP A 201 2.96 6.01 15.25
C ASP A 201 4.29 6.34 14.56
N PHE A 202 4.31 7.30 13.62
CA PHE A 202 5.47 7.56 12.80
C PHE A 202 6.63 8.13 13.63
N ALA A 203 7.82 7.56 13.41
CA ALA A 203 8.98 7.81 14.25
C ALA A 203 9.66 9.16 14.00
N THR A 204 9.42 9.79 12.85
CA THR A 204 10.09 11.03 12.46
C THR A 204 9.35 12.26 13.01
N PRO A 205 10.07 13.30 13.49
CA PRO A 205 9.43 14.50 14.02
C PRO A 205 8.58 15.29 13.00
N ASP A 206 8.92 15.17 11.72
CA ASP A 206 8.29 15.83 10.57
C ASP A 206 7.36 14.88 9.78
N ALA A 207 6.83 13.84 10.44
CA ALA A 207 5.98 12.83 9.82
C ALA A 207 4.83 13.41 9.00
N ALA A 208 4.20 14.51 9.46
CA ALA A 208 3.16 15.22 8.72
C ALA A 208 3.65 15.62 7.31
N CYS A 209 4.79 16.32 7.22
CA CYS A 209 5.38 16.76 5.96
C CYS A 209 5.70 15.58 5.03
N VAL A 210 6.27 14.49 5.59
CA VAL A 210 6.57 13.28 4.82
C VAL A 210 5.32 12.64 4.23
N ILE A 211 4.24 12.54 5.02
CA ILE A 211 2.97 11.97 4.53
C ILE A 211 2.37 12.88 3.46
N GLU A 212 2.43 14.21 3.64
CA GLU A 212 1.94 15.17 2.67
C GLU A 212 2.70 15.08 1.33
N GLU A 213 4.03 14.99 1.37
CA GLU A 213 4.84 14.87 0.16
C GLU A 213 4.55 13.56 -0.59
N ILE A 214 4.57 12.42 0.11
CA ILE A 214 4.34 11.11 -0.50
C ILE A 214 2.90 11.02 -1.06
N THR A 215 1.91 11.46 -0.28
CA THR A 215 0.50 11.39 -0.70
C THR A 215 0.17 12.38 -1.81
N GLY A 216 0.80 13.57 -1.78
CA GLY A 216 0.67 14.61 -2.78
C GLY A 216 1.09 14.13 -4.18
N ARG A 217 2.05 13.21 -4.26
CA ARG A 217 2.46 12.60 -5.54
C ARG A 217 1.34 11.86 -6.28
N PHE A 218 0.31 11.43 -5.56
CA PHE A 218 -0.87 10.75 -6.10
C PHE A 218 -2.08 11.69 -6.25
N ASN A 219 -1.93 12.99 -6.00
CA ASN A 219 -3.04 13.97 -5.95
C ASN A 219 -4.17 13.54 -4.98
N ALA A 220 -3.84 12.73 -3.97
CA ALA A 220 -4.81 11.98 -3.18
C ALA A 220 -5.32 12.72 -1.94
N VAL A 221 -5.12 14.04 -1.86
CA VAL A 221 -5.49 14.85 -0.68
C VAL A 221 -6.71 15.68 -1.04
N GLY A 222 -7.87 15.29 -0.51
CA GLY A 222 -9.12 16.04 -0.68
C GLY A 222 -9.21 17.27 0.23
N GLU A 223 -10.28 18.05 0.06
CA GLU A 223 -10.58 19.24 0.89
C GLU A 223 -10.71 18.86 2.38
N GLU A 224 -11.27 17.68 2.65
CA GLU A 224 -11.43 17.12 3.99
C GLU A 224 -10.12 16.59 4.60
N GLY A 225 -9.00 16.64 3.88
CA GLY A 225 -7.70 16.21 4.36
C GLY A 225 -7.51 14.68 4.34
N TYR A 226 -6.83 14.18 5.37
CA TYR A 226 -6.36 12.79 5.49
C TYR A 226 -7.30 11.90 6.31
N GLY A 227 -8.36 12.45 6.92
CA GLY A 227 -9.31 11.67 7.72
C GLY A 227 -9.99 10.54 6.92
N THR A 228 -10.25 10.79 5.64
CA THR A 228 -10.89 9.84 4.70
C THR A 228 -10.13 8.52 4.56
N VAL A 229 -8.83 8.51 4.88
CA VAL A 229 -7.98 7.31 4.92
C VAL A 229 -8.59 6.21 5.77
N TYR A 230 -9.30 6.55 6.84
CA TYR A 230 -9.86 5.60 7.81
C TYR A 230 -11.38 5.39 7.68
N GLU A 231 -12.07 6.23 6.91
CA GLU A 231 -13.53 6.22 6.80
C GLU A 231 -14.07 5.12 5.87
N ALA A 232 -15.30 4.68 6.16
CA ALA A 232 -16.04 3.78 5.27
C ALA A 232 -16.59 4.54 4.06
N GLY A 233 -16.80 3.85 2.94
CA GLY A 233 -17.75 4.29 1.93
C GLY A 233 -17.41 5.58 1.17
N VAL A 234 -16.20 6.11 1.32
CA VAL A 234 -15.79 7.36 0.65
C VAL A 234 -15.93 7.19 -0.86
N ASP A 235 -16.53 8.17 -1.53
CA ASP A 235 -16.70 8.23 -3.00
C ASP A 235 -17.32 6.97 -3.66
N GLY A 236 -18.25 6.32 -2.96
CA GLY A 236 -18.95 5.14 -3.49
C GLY A 236 -18.15 3.84 -3.41
N MET A 237 -17.01 3.84 -2.71
CA MET A 237 -16.20 2.65 -2.52
C MET A 237 -16.85 1.66 -1.54
N HIS A 238 -16.73 0.37 -1.84
CA HIS A 238 -16.93 -0.75 -0.92
C HIS A 238 -15.73 -0.89 0.02
N LYS A 239 -15.54 0.12 0.87
CA LYS A 239 -14.51 0.17 1.90
C LYS A 239 -15.13 0.11 3.29
N PRO A 240 -14.77 -0.87 4.14
CA PRO A 240 -15.19 -0.86 5.54
C PRO A 240 -14.48 0.25 6.32
N ALA A 241 -15.12 0.78 7.37
CA ALA A 241 -14.45 1.68 8.30
C ALA A 241 -13.30 0.95 8.99
N HIS A 242 -12.18 1.65 9.21
CA HIS A 242 -11.08 1.06 9.95
C HIS A 242 -11.49 0.82 11.42
N PRO A 243 -11.22 -0.34 12.04
CA PRO A 243 -11.64 -0.64 13.43
C PRO A 243 -11.12 0.34 14.50
N ILE A 244 -10.12 1.16 14.16
CA ILE A 244 -9.62 2.23 15.03
C ILE A 244 -10.67 3.31 15.28
N ILE A 245 -11.57 3.55 14.32
CA ILE A 245 -12.63 4.56 14.44
C ILE A 245 -13.54 4.22 15.60
N GLU A 246 -14.11 3.02 15.59
CA GLU A 246 -14.95 2.52 16.69
C GLU A 246 -14.19 2.51 18.02
N SER A 247 -12.92 2.09 18.01
CA SER A 247 -12.08 2.12 19.22
C SER A 247 -11.91 3.53 19.81
N ILE A 248 -11.79 4.56 18.97
CA ILE A 248 -11.70 5.95 19.42
C ILE A 248 -13.05 6.45 19.94
N LEU A 249 -14.14 6.20 19.21
CA LEU A 249 -15.49 6.62 19.61
C LEU A 249 -15.93 5.99 20.93
N ASP A 250 -15.49 4.76 21.22
CA ASP A 250 -15.73 4.08 22.48
C ASP A 250 -14.77 4.50 23.62
N GLY A 251 -13.83 5.41 23.36
CA GLY A 251 -12.80 5.84 24.31
C GLY A 251 -11.74 4.77 24.64
N ARG A 252 -11.63 3.71 23.83
CA ARG A 252 -10.63 2.64 23.96
C ARG A 252 -9.28 2.99 23.33
N ALA A 253 -9.26 3.98 22.44
CA ALA A 253 -8.06 4.53 21.81
C ALA A 253 -8.10 6.08 21.80
N ALA A 254 -6.93 6.71 21.80
CA ALA A 254 -6.80 8.16 21.73
C ALA A 254 -6.82 8.62 20.27
N LYS A 255 -7.56 9.70 19.94
CA LYS A 255 -7.65 10.22 18.57
C LYS A 255 -6.31 10.72 18.03
N GLU A 256 -5.42 11.13 18.93
CA GLU A 256 -4.05 11.55 18.65
C GLU A 256 -3.23 10.43 17.97
N THR A 257 -3.64 9.17 18.09
CA THR A 257 -3.01 8.06 17.36
C THR A 257 -3.10 8.22 15.83
N LEU A 258 -4.07 8.99 15.33
CA LEU A 258 -4.26 9.27 13.91
C LEU A 258 -3.52 10.54 13.45
N VAL A 259 -2.99 11.34 14.38
CA VAL A 259 -2.38 12.64 14.09
C VAL A 259 -0.85 12.48 14.07
N PRO A 260 -0.18 12.68 12.93
CA PRO A 260 1.26 12.56 12.85
C PRO A 260 1.98 13.68 13.59
N ASN A 261 3.22 13.38 14.00
CA ASN A 261 4.15 14.40 14.50
C ASN A 261 4.36 15.51 13.47
N GLY A 262 4.41 16.75 13.94
CA GLY A 262 4.57 17.93 13.08
C GLY A 262 3.28 18.45 12.43
N ALA A 263 2.12 17.87 12.75
CA ALA A 263 0.84 18.36 12.25
C ALA A 263 0.46 19.73 12.85
N GLU A 264 0.32 20.76 12.02
CA GLU A 264 -0.12 22.09 12.46
C GLU A 264 -1.63 22.14 12.78
N ASN A 265 -2.44 21.44 11.97
CA ASN A 265 -3.88 21.32 12.15
C ASN A 265 -4.28 19.85 12.35
N PRO A 266 -4.45 19.39 13.61
CA PRO A 266 -4.84 18.02 13.91
C PRO A 266 -6.14 17.58 13.23
N ASN A 267 -7.12 18.47 13.07
CA ASN A 267 -8.42 18.09 12.51
C ASN A 267 -8.33 17.59 11.07
N ARG A 268 -7.38 18.08 10.27
CA ARG A 268 -7.14 17.63 8.89
C ARG A 268 -6.79 16.14 8.82
N TRP A 269 -6.29 15.55 9.91
CA TRP A 269 -5.89 14.15 10.01
C TRP A 269 -6.98 13.24 10.58
N LEU A 270 -7.99 13.84 11.20
CA LEU A 270 -9.07 13.12 11.84
C LEU A 270 -10.22 12.89 10.85
N PRO A 271 -10.83 11.70 10.84
CA PRO A 271 -12.14 11.44 10.26
C PRO A 271 -13.20 12.40 10.80
N ILE A 272 -14.20 12.75 10.00
CA ILE A 272 -15.30 13.65 10.39
C ILE A 272 -15.99 13.12 11.66
N SER A 273 -16.28 11.82 11.68
CA SER A 273 -16.90 11.14 12.82
C SER A 273 -16.11 11.27 14.14
N VAL A 274 -14.79 11.45 14.08
CA VAL A 274 -13.89 11.58 15.24
C VAL A 274 -13.60 13.04 15.59
N ARG A 275 -13.77 13.99 14.65
CA ARG A 275 -13.61 15.42 14.92
C ARG A 275 -14.64 15.93 15.91
N ASP A 276 -15.87 15.43 15.76
CA ASP A 276 -17.05 15.92 16.46
C ASP A 276 -17.34 15.16 17.77
N SER A 277 -16.53 14.15 18.11
CA SER A 277 -16.64 13.31 19.31
C SER A 277 -15.91 13.87 20.53
#